data_AF-A0A2E2SCJ7-F1
#
_entry.id   AF-A0A2E2SCJ7-F1
#
_cell.length_a   1.000
_cell.length_b   1.000
_cell.length_c   1.000
_cell.angle_alpha   90.00
_cell.angle_beta   90.00
_cell.angle_gamma   90.00
#
_symmetry.space_group_name_H-M   'P 1'
#
loop_
_entity.id
_entity.type
_entity.pdbx_description
1 polymer ?
#
loop_
_entity_poly.entity_id
_entity_poly.type
_entity_poly.pdbx_seq_one_letter_code
_entity_poly.pdbx_strand_id
1 'polypeptide(L)' 'MNSDFLRQILEAAIMVSDKPMDVSHLEKLFDEKERPHRDEIRAALDEITTDCRDKGFELVKVSSG' A
#
# COMPACT_ATOMS: atom_id res chain seq x y z
N MET A 1 -0.13 14.72 -1.06
CA MET A 1 -1.18 13.98 -0.33
C MET A 1 -0.76 13.87 1.13
N ASN A 2 -1.69 13.75 2.09
CA ASN A 2 -1.31 13.47 3.48
C ASN A 2 -0.82 12.01 3.58
N SER A 3 0.29 11.76 4.28
CA SER A 3 0.86 10.42 4.50
C SER A 3 -0.16 9.44 5.08
N ASP A 4 -0.95 9.90 6.06
CA ASP A 4 -1.98 9.08 6.70
C ASP A 4 -3.05 8.62 5.71
N PHE A 5 -3.41 9.48 4.77
CA PHE A 5 -4.43 9.20 3.76
C PHE A 5 -3.92 8.23 2.70
N LEU A 6 -2.66 8.40 2.27
CA LEU A 6 -1.99 7.46 1.37
C LEU A 6 -1.96 6.06 1.99
N ARG A 7 -1.52 5.96 3.24
CA ARG A 7 -1.46 4.70 3.98
C ARG A 7 -2.82 4.01 4.04
N GLN A 8 -3.88 4.74 4.40
CA GLN A 8 -5.24 4.20 4.46
C GLN A 8 -5.75 3.67 3.12
N ILE A 9 -5.48 4.38 2.03
CA ILE A 9 -5.88 3.94 0.68
C ILE A 9 -5.16 2.63 0.31
N LEU A 10 -3.84 2.57 0.53
CA LEU A 10 -3.04 1.39 0.19
C LEU A 10 -3.43 0.18 1.05
N GLU A 11 -3.61 0.38 2.36
CA GLU A 11 -4.04 -0.67 3.29
C GLU A 11 -5.41 -1.23 2.89
N ALA A 12 -6.39 -0.36 2.63
CA ALA A 12 -7.71 -0.78 2.20
C ALA A 12 -7.69 -1.54 0.88
N ALA A 13 -6.93 -1.05 -0.12
CA ALA A 13 -6.83 -1.68 -1.43
C ALA A 13 -6.23 -3.09 -1.33
N ILE A 14 -5.17 -3.27 -0.53
CA ILE A 14 -4.54 -4.58 -0.35
C ILE A 14 -5.46 -5.53 0.42
N MET A 15 -6.14 -5.05 1.47
CA MET A 15 -7.04 -5.89 2.27
C MET A 15 -8.24 -6.43 1.48
N VAL A 16 -8.76 -5.68 0.51
CA VAL A 16 -9.90 -6.13 -0.33
C VAL A 16 -9.48 -6.87 -1.60
N SER A 17 -8.18 -6.81 -1.95
CA SER A 17 -7.67 -7.45 -3.16
C SER A 17 -7.70 -8.97 -3.02
N ASP A 18 -8.16 -9.65 -4.06
CA ASP A 18 -8.13 -11.12 -4.15
C ASP A 18 -6.74 -11.65 -4.57
N LYS A 19 -5.83 -10.76 -4.95
CA LYS A 19 -4.50 -11.07 -5.51
C LYS A 19 -3.43 -10.12 -4.96
N PRO A 20 -2.15 -10.55 -4.96
CA PRO A 20 -1.04 -9.65 -4.66
C PRO A 20 -1.05 -8.39 -5.55
N MET A 21 -0.75 -7.24 -4.96
CA MET A 21 -0.66 -5.96 -5.68
C MET A 21 0.78 -5.47 -5.70
N ASP A 22 1.36 -5.33 -6.88
CA ASP A 22 2.66 -4.66 -7.04
C ASP A 22 2.52 -3.12 -6.96
N VAL A 23 3.66 -2.44 -6.81
CA VAL A 23 3.71 -0.96 -6.73
C VAL A 23 3.08 -0.30 -7.96
N SER A 24 3.20 -0.88 -9.16
CA SER A 24 2.59 -0.31 -10.36
C SER A 24 1.06 -0.42 -10.40
N HIS A 25 0.48 -1.45 -9.77
CA HIS A 25 -0.96 -1.55 -9.58
C HIS A 25 -1.44 -0.55 -8.53
N LEU A 26 -0.68 -0.36 -7.44
CA LEU A 26 -0.97 0.65 -6.42
C LEU A 26 -0.93 2.08 -6.98
N GLU A 27 0.03 2.40 -7.86
CA GLU A 27 0.12 3.70 -8.55
C GLU A 27 -1.14 4.02 -9.39
N LYS A 28 -1.84 3.00 -9.88
CA LYS A 28 -3.04 3.15 -10.72
C LYS A 28 -4.31 3.42 -9.92
N LEU A 29 -4.25 3.34 -8.59
CA LEU A 29 -5.37 3.73 -7.71
C LEU A 29 -5.59 5.25 -7.70
N PHE A 30 -4.62 6.01 -8.23
CA PHE A 30 -4.58 7.47 -8.18
C PHE A 30 -4.59 8.07 -9.59
N ASP A 31 -5.27 9.21 -9.72
CA ASP A 31 -5.21 10.04 -10.92
C ASP A 31 -3.80 10.60 -11.14
N GLU A 32 -3.45 10.94 -12.39
CA GLU A 32 -2.09 11.38 -12.75
C GLU A 32 -1.55 12.54 -11.92
N LYS A 33 -2.42 13.47 -11.49
CA LYS A 33 -2.03 14.64 -10.70
C LYS A 33 -1.82 14.32 -9.22
N GLU A 34 -2.40 13.24 -8.74
CA GLU A 34 -2.39 12.84 -7.33
C GLU A 34 -1.56 11.58 -7.09
N ARG A 35 -1.02 10.98 -8.16
CA ARG A 35 -0.20 9.78 -8.08
C ARG A 35 1.03 10.01 -7.20
N PRO A 36 1.15 9.29 -6.09
CA PRO A 36 2.32 9.40 -5.22
C PRO A 36 3.56 8.83 -5.93
N HIS A 37 4.73 9.28 -5.51
CA HIS A 37 5.98 8.70 -5.95
C HIS A 37 6.12 7.26 -5.41
N ARG A 38 6.82 6.41 -6.16
CA ARG A 38 7.06 5.00 -5.78
C ARG A 38 7.71 4.86 -4.40
N ASP A 39 8.54 5.82 -4.01
CA ASP A 39 9.20 5.80 -2.70
C ASP A 39 8.24 6.17 -1.57
N GLU A 40 7.25 7.03 -1.83
CA GLU A 40 6.16 7.31 -0.87
C GLU A 40 5.26 6.07 -0.69
N ILE A 41 4.96 5.35 -1.79
CA ILE A 41 4.21 4.09 -1.71
C ILE A 41 4.99 3.07 -0.87
N ARG A 42 6.30 2.90 -1.11
CA ARG A 42 7.12 1.97 -0.35
C ARG A 42 7.18 2.32 1.13
N ALA A 43 7.40 3.59 1.45
CA ALA A 43 7.41 4.06 2.83
C ALA A 43 6.07 3.75 3.54
N ALA A 44 4.94 4.02 2.87
CA ALA A 44 3.63 3.69 3.43
C ALA A 44 3.41 2.18 3.61
N LEU A 45 3.93 1.32 2.72
CA LEU A 45 3.86 -0.14 2.88
C LEU A 45 4.71 -0.62 4.07
N ASP A 46 5.87 -0.02 4.31
CA ASP A 46 6.72 -0.33 5.47
C ASP A 46 6.05 0.08 6.79
N GLU A 47 5.35 1.22 6.79
CA GLU A 47 4.51 1.66 7.92
C GLU A 47 3.36 0.69 8.18
N ILE A 48 2.58 0.31 7.15
CA ILE A 48 1.50 -0.68 7.28
C ILE A 48 2.03 -2.00 7.83
N THR A 49 3.19 -2.46 7.34
CA THR A 49 3.81 -3.70 7.81
C THR A 49 4.18 -3.61 9.29
N THR A 50 4.65 -2.45 9.74
CA THR A 50 4.96 -2.21 11.15
C THR A 50 3.70 -2.20 12.00
N ASP A 51 2.64 -1.53 11.56
CA ASP A 51 1.35 -1.46 12.24
C ASP A 51 0.64 -2.82 12.33
N CYS A 52 0.89 -3.73 11.39
CA CYS A 52 0.33 -5.07 11.39
C CYS A 52 0.92 -5.99 12.47
N ARG A 53 2.06 -5.63 13.10
CA ARG A 53 2.72 -6.47 14.13
C ARG A 53 1.82 -6.78 15.33
N ASP A 54 0.89 -5.87 15.64
CA ASP A 54 -0.05 -6.00 16.75
C ASP A 54 -1.45 -6.49 16.31
N LYS A 55 -1.60 -6.91 15.04
CA LYS A 55 -2.86 -7.37 14.44
C LYS A 55 -2.87 -8.88 14.23
N GLY A 56 -4.05 -9.44 13.95
CA GLY A 56 -4.22 -10.86 13.62
C GLY A 56 -3.83 -11.26 12.19
N PHE A 57 -3.21 -10.35 11.44
CA PHE A 57 -2.78 -10.55 10.05
C PHE A 57 -1.51 -9.74 9.78
N GLU A 58 -0.78 -10.10 8.73
CA GLU A 58 0.45 -9.44 8.31
C GLU A 58 0.41 -9.03 6.85
N LEU A 59 1.18 -8.00 6.51
CA LEU A 59 1.48 -7.64 5.13
C LEU A 59 2.80 -8.31 4.73
N VAL A 60 2.79 -9.08 3.64
CA VAL A 60 3.96 -9.83 3.17
C VAL A 60 4.22 -9.52 1.70
N LYS A 61 5.48 -9.30 1.36
CA LYS A 61 5.93 -9.13 -0.02
C LYS A 61 6.25 -10.49 -0.65
N VAL A 62 5.60 -10.80 -1.76
CA VAL A 62 5.81 -12.01 -2.57
C VAL A 62 6.35 -11.65 -3.94
N SER A 63 6.74 -12.65 -4.75
CA SER A 63 7.35 -12.41 -6.06
C SER A 63 6.48 -11.59 -7.02
N SER A 64 5.15 -11.64 -6.87
CA SER A 64 4.18 -10.97 -7.75
C SER A 64 3.59 -9.69 -7.17
N GLY A 65 3.97 -9.29 -5.96
CA GLY A 65 3.38 -8.16 -5.24
C GLY A 65 4.00 -8.00 -3.86
#